data_AF-A0A453IWX9-F1
#
_entry.id   AF-A0A453IWX9-F1
#
_cell.length_a   1.000
_cell.length_b   1.000
_cell.length_c   1.000
_cell.angle_alpha   90.00
_cell.angle_beta   90.00
_cell.angle_gamma   90.00
#
_symmetry.space_group_name_H-M   'P 1'
#
loop_
_entity.id
_entity.type
_entity.pdbx_description
1 polymer ?
#
loop_
_entity_poly.entity_id
_entity_poly.type
_entity_poly.pdbx_seq_one_letter_code
_entity_poly.pdbx_strand_id
1 'polypeptide(L)'
;MALNERLSKFKQQQERCQTTLSSIAATQASTTKSHNAPRSRPANAPSAPAKQIQAIKFSNDTERLQHINSVRKSPVGAQIKLVIELLYKTRLAYTAEQINEATYVAINSNKAVFDSLTNNPKVQFDGKRFSYKSKHDLKGKDQLLHLIRRFPEGLPVVEVKDSYPTVLDDLQALKASGDVWWLSSMDSQEDIVYPNDPKSKIKVDADLKQLYREIELPRDMIDIEKELLKNGHKPATDTTKRRAAAQIHGQRPKPKAKKKQKEITKRTKLTNAHLPELFDLPR
;
A
#
# COMPACT_ATOMS: atom_id res chain seq x y z
N MET A 1 5.68 61.10 34.46
CA MET A 1 6.54 60.17 35.24
C MET A 1 6.63 58.75 34.64
N ALA A 2 5.54 58.15 34.13
CA ALA A 2 5.54 56.73 33.70
C ALA A 2 6.35 56.37 32.41
N LEU A 3 6.61 57.32 31.51
CA LEU A 3 7.31 57.05 30.24
C LEU A 3 8.83 56.86 30.44
N ASN A 4 9.44 57.71 31.27
CA ASN A 4 10.88 57.64 31.57
C ASN A 4 11.24 56.34 32.31
N GLU A 5 10.33 55.84 33.15
CA GLU A 5 10.53 54.58 33.87
C GLU A 5 10.42 53.34 32.96
N ARG A 6 9.58 53.40 31.92
CA ARG A 6 9.53 52.35 30.89
C ARG A 6 10.80 52.36 30.04
N LEU A 7 11.31 53.54 29.72
CA LEU A 7 12.49 53.71 28.88
C LEU A 7 13.77 53.26 29.60
N SER A 8 13.88 53.51 30.91
CA SER A 8 14.98 52.99 31.74
C SER A 8 14.95 51.47 31.88
N LYS A 9 13.76 50.87 32.09
CA LYS A 9 13.60 49.40 32.14
C LYS A 9 13.96 48.75 30.80
N PHE A 10 13.58 49.36 29.68
CA PHE A 10 13.93 48.87 28.35
C PHE A 10 15.44 48.91 28.11
N LYS A 11 16.09 50.02 28.47
CA LYS A 11 17.55 50.18 28.32
C LYS A 11 18.31 49.19 29.21
N GLN A 12 17.86 48.99 30.45
CA GLN A 12 18.43 48.01 31.37
C GLN A 12 18.25 46.57 30.84
N GLN A 13 17.15 46.28 30.16
CA GLN A 13 16.94 44.99 29.52
C GLN A 13 17.87 44.77 28.31
N GLN A 14 18.11 45.81 27.50
CA GLN A 14 19.08 45.73 26.41
C GLN A 14 20.51 45.48 26.92
N GLU A 15 20.93 46.17 27.98
CA GLU A 15 22.25 45.97 28.61
C GLU A 15 22.42 44.54 29.16
N ARG A 16 21.36 43.98 29.77
CA ARG A 16 21.35 42.57 30.24
C ARG A 16 21.48 41.57 29.08
N CYS A 17 20.79 41.80 27.97
CA CYS A 17 20.90 40.94 26.80
C CYS A 17 22.32 41.00 26.21
N GLN A 18 22.92 42.20 26.14
CA GLN A 18 24.24 42.39 25.56
C GLN A 18 25.35 41.78 26.42
N THR A 19 25.29 41.97 27.74
CA THR A 19 26.22 41.32 28.70
C THR A 19 26.12 39.79 28.66
N THR A 20 24.91 39.24 28.50
CA THR A 20 24.70 37.79 28.37
C THR A 20 25.37 37.26 27.10
N LEU A 21 25.21 37.93 25.96
CA LEU A 21 25.86 37.54 24.70
C LEU A 21 27.39 37.63 24.77
N SER A 22 27.94 38.67 25.40
CA SER A 22 29.39 38.80 25.61
C SER A 22 29.95 37.70 26.52
N SER A 23 29.23 37.30 27.57
CA SER A 23 29.66 36.19 28.45
C SER A 23 29.68 34.84 27.72
N ILE A 24 28.72 34.59 26.84
CA ILE A 24 28.66 33.36 26.03
C ILE A 24 29.81 33.34 25.01
N ALA A 25 30.10 34.47 24.36
CA ALA A 25 31.23 34.58 23.42
C ALA A 25 32.59 34.38 24.12
N ALA A 26 32.78 34.93 25.32
CA ALA A 26 34.00 34.73 26.11
C ALA A 26 34.18 33.27 26.58
N THR A 27 33.08 32.57 26.87
CA THR A 27 33.10 31.15 27.25
C THR A 27 33.41 30.24 26.05
N GLN A 28 32.97 30.61 24.84
CA GLN A 28 33.32 29.88 23.61
C GLN A 28 34.76 30.14 23.15
N ALA A 29 35.28 31.34 23.37
CA ALA A 29 36.67 31.71 23.05
C ALA A 29 37.72 31.04 23.96
N SER A 30 37.31 30.56 25.14
CA SER A 30 38.20 29.88 26.10
C SER A 30 38.27 28.35 25.92
N THR A 31 37.44 27.77 25.04
CA THR A 31 37.41 26.31 24.77
C THR A 31 38.27 25.85 23.59
N THR A 32 39.08 26.70 22.98
CA THR A 32 39.99 26.31 21.87
C THR A 32 41.45 26.49 22.26
N LYS A 33 41.98 25.54 23.06
CA LYS A 33 43.40 25.10 23.00
C LYS A 33 43.64 23.87 23.87
N SER A 34 43.91 22.76 23.20
CA SER A 34 44.47 21.53 23.78
C SER A 34 45.97 21.73 24.10
N HIS A 35 46.40 21.23 25.26
CA HIS A 35 47.55 20.34 25.51
C HIS A 35 48.36 20.63 26.79
N ASN A 36 48.50 19.56 27.58
CA ASN A 36 49.63 19.14 28.41
C ASN A 36 50.26 20.14 29.41
N ALA A 37 49.99 19.94 30.70
CA ALA A 37 51.01 19.90 31.77
C ALA A 37 50.42 19.35 33.08
N PRO A 38 51.13 18.50 33.83
CA PRO A 38 50.69 18.04 35.15
C PRO A 38 51.06 19.11 36.18
N ARG A 39 50.10 19.57 36.99
CA ARG A 39 50.41 20.44 38.14
C ARG A 39 49.84 19.89 39.43
N SER A 40 50.74 19.97 40.41
CA SER A 40 50.77 19.45 41.76
C SER A 40 49.55 19.78 42.62
N ARG A 41 49.22 18.80 43.45
CA ARG A 41 48.24 18.83 44.53
C ARG A 41 48.89 19.41 45.81
N PRO A 42 48.23 20.32 46.53
CA PRO A 42 48.47 20.47 47.97
C PRO A 42 47.48 19.57 48.74
N ALA A 43 48.03 18.81 49.67
CA ALA A 43 47.27 18.03 50.64
C ALA A 43 46.82 18.93 51.79
N ASN A 44 45.50 18.97 52.05
CA ASN A 44 44.85 18.97 53.37
C ASN A 44 43.49 19.69 53.32
N ALA A 45 42.41 18.92 53.17
CA ALA A 45 41.10 19.27 53.69
C ALA A 45 40.30 17.95 53.90
N PRO A 46 39.60 17.77 55.04
CA PRO A 46 38.94 16.51 55.37
C PRO A 46 37.70 16.25 54.49
N SER A 47 37.60 15.00 54.04
CA SER A 47 36.55 14.45 53.19
C SER A 47 35.21 14.38 53.92
N ALA A 48 34.22 15.15 53.45
CA ALA A 48 32.81 14.84 53.67
C ALA A 48 32.30 13.99 52.48
N PRO A 49 31.48 12.95 52.70
CA PRO A 49 31.00 12.10 51.60
C PRO A 49 30.02 12.89 50.73
N ALA A 50 30.50 13.40 49.60
CA ALA A 50 29.65 13.98 48.58
C ALA A 50 28.77 12.87 47.99
N LYS A 51 27.45 12.97 48.23
CA LYS A 51 26.45 12.22 47.45
C LYS A 51 26.75 12.40 45.97
N GLN A 52 26.88 11.29 45.25
CA GLN A 52 26.99 11.29 43.80
C GLN A 52 25.72 11.93 43.21
N ILE A 53 25.79 13.23 42.91
CA ILE A 53 24.84 13.87 42.01
C ILE A 53 25.21 13.33 40.64
N GLN A 54 24.41 12.40 40.13
CA GLN A 54 24.52 11.93 38.75
C GLN A 54 24.46 13.17 37.85
N ALA A 55 25.55 13.43 37.12
CA ALA A 55 25.61 14.54 36.18
C ALA A 55 24.51 14.33 35.13
N ILE A 56 23.47 15.17 35.20
CA ILE A 56 22.36 15.18 34.26
C ILE A 56 22.94 15.52 32.89
N LYS A 57 22.95 14.54 31.99
CA LYS A 57 23.46 14.68 30.61
C LYS A 57 22.46 15.50 29.78
N PHE A 58 22.42 16.81 30.02
CA PHE A 58 21.49 17.81 29.45
C PHE A 58 21.35 17.78 27.92
N SER A 59 22.38 17.31 27.20
CA SER A 59 22.38 17.26 25.73
C SER A 59 21.37 16.25 25.19
N ASN A 60 21.25 15.08 25.81
CA ASN A 60 20.42 13.99 25.28
C ASN A 60 18.91 14.28 25.47
N ASP A 61 18.57 14.97 26.56
CA ASP A 61 17.19 15.39 26.84
C ASP A 61 16.72 16.47 25.85
N THR A 62 17.62 17.38 25.46
CA THR A 62 17.31 18.44 24.49
C THR A 62 17.00 17.85 23.12
N GLU A 63 17.82 16.91 22.65
CA GLU A 63 17.61 16.23 21.36
C GLU A 63 16.32 15.40 21.35
N ARG A 64 16.05 14.65 22.42
CA ARG A 64 14.81 13.89 22.57
C ARG A 64 13.58 14.79 22.52
N LEU A 65 13.60 15.92 23.25
CA LEU A 65 12.50 16.88 23.25
C LEU A 65 12.29 17.53 21.88
N GLN A 66 13.37 17.84 21.16
CA GLN A 66 13.29 18.34 19.78
C GLN A 66 12.65 17.30 18.85
N HIS A 67 13.04 16.02 18.97
CA HIS A 67 12.44 14.95 18.18
C HIS A 67 10.95 14.77 18.46
N ILE A 68 10.55 14.76 19.74
CA ILE A 68 9.14 14.72 20.16
C ILE A 68 8.36 15.88 19.55
N ASN A 69 8.90 17.09 19.62
CA ASN A 69 8.24 18.29 19.11
C ASN A 69 8.13 18.24 17.58
N SER A 70 9.15 17.74 16.90
CA SER A 70 9.16 17.51 15.45
C SER A 70 8.05 16.54 15.05
N VAL A 71 7.92 15.39 15.71
CA VAL A 71 6.86 14.41 15.42
C VAL A 71 5.48 14.99 15.70
N ARG A 72 5.28 15.70 16.81
CA ARG A 72 3.97 16.26 17.17
C ARG A 72 3.51 17.40 16.27
N LYS A 73 4.47 18.18 15.73
CA LYS A 73 4.19 19.24 14.74
C LYS A 73 4.10 18.71 13.31
N SER A 74 4.48 17.45 13.07
CA SER A 74 4.35 16.83 11.75
C SER A 74 2.88 16.75 11.31
N PRO A 75 2.59 16.76 10.00
CA PRO A 75 1.24 16.67 9.50
C PRO A 75 0.57 15.36 9.95
N VAL A 76 -0.76 15.38 10.09
CA VAL A 76 -1.56 14.24 10.56
C VAL A 76 -1.23 12.94 9.80
N GLY A 77 -1.07 13.02 8.47
CA GLY A 77 -0.70 11.87 7.64
C GLY A 77 0.65 11.25 8.00
N ALA A 78 1.65 12.06 8.39
CA ALA A 78 2.96 11.56 8.81
C ALA A 78 2.87 10.85 10.17
N GLN A 79 2.11 11.41 11.11
CA GLN A 79 1.85 10.78 12.41
C GLN A 79 1.16 9.41 12.24
N ILE A 80 0.13 9.35 11.39
CA ILE A 80 -0.59 8.10 11.08
C ILE A 80 0.35 7.06 10.48
N LYS A 81 1.20 7.45 9.52
CA LYS A 81 2.17 6.55 8.90
C LYS A 81 3.10 5.93 9.94
N LEU A 82 3.63 6.71 10.88
CA LEU A 82 4.50 6.21 11.96
C LEU A 82 3.79 5.18 12.83
N VAL A 83 2.53 5.44 13.20
CA VAL A 83 1.72 4.50 13.98
C VAL A 83 1.48 3.21 13.20
N ILE A 84 1.07 3.30 11.93
CA ILE A 84 0.84 2.11 11.09
C ILE A 84 2.13 1.31 10.92
N GLU A 85 3.27 1.97 10.74
CA GLU A 85 4.56 1.31 10.61
C GLU A 85 4.96 0.56 11.89
N LEU A 86 4.71 1.14 13.07
CA LEU A 86 4.88 0.47 14.36
C LEU A 86 4.01 -0.78 14.44
N LEU A 87 2.71 -0.65 14.17
CA LEU A 87 1.76 -1.77 14.21
C LEU A 87 2.10 -2.86 13.19
N TYR A 88 2.58 -2.47 12.01
CA TYR A 88 3.02 -3.39 10.96
C TYR A 88 4.23 -4.21 11.38
N LYS A 89 5.26 -3.57 11.95
CA LYS A 89 6.51 -4.25 12.36
C LYS A 89 6.30 -5.18 13.55
N THR A 90 5.52 -4.74 14.52
CA THR A 90 5.33 -5.46 15.79
C THR A 90 4.25 -6.52 15.70
N ARG A 91 3.24 -6.35 14.84
CA ARG A 91 2.05 -7.23 14.75
C ARG A 91 1.29 -7.38 16.08
N LEU A 92 1.46 -6.42 17.00
CA LEU A 92 0.80 -6.40 18.31
C LEU A 92 -0.25 -5.29 18.39
N ALA A 93 -1.17 -5.47 19.34
CA ALA A 93 -2.18 -4.47 19.65
C ALA A 93 -1.68 -3.53 20.76
N TYR A 94 -1.65 -2.22 20.48
CA TYR A 94 -1.15 -1.22 21.43
C TYR A 94 -2.24 -0.25 21.89
N THR A 95 -2.11 0.23 23.12
CA THR A 95 -2.92 1.36 23.60
C THR A 95 -2.38 2.68 23.08
N ALA A 96 -3.21 3.73 23.09
CA ALA A 96 -2.78 5.07 22.69
C ALA A 96 -1.57 5.59 23.49
N GLU A 97 -1.47 5.20 24.77
CA GLU A 97 -0.35 5.57 25.65
C GLU A 97 0.95 4.88 25.21
N GLN A 98 0.91 3.56 24.99
CA GLN A 98 2.07 2.81 24.51
C GLN A 98 2.52 3.28 23.12
N ILE A 99 1.60 3.67 22.24
CA ILE A 99 1.95 4.24 20.93
C ILE A 99 2.64 5.61 21.09
N ASN A 100 2.17 6.43 22.02
CA ASN A 100 2.81 7.72 22.33
C ASN A 100 4.20 7.52 22.94
N GLU A 101 4.43 6.48 23.74
CA GLU A 101 5.77 6.15 24.25
C GLU A 101 6.72 5.71 23.13
N ALA A 102 6.24 4.90 22.19
CA ALA A 102 7.06 4.34 21.12
C ALA A 102 7.30 5.30 19.94
N THR A 103 6.31 6.11 19.58
CA THR A 103 6.37 6.99 18.39
C THR A 103 6.26 8.48 18.72
N TYR A 104 6.01 8.86 19.97
CA TYR A 104 5.79 10.25 20.40
C TYR A 104 4.53 10.94 19.82
N VAL A 105 3.68 10.16 19.13
CA VAL A 105 2.39 10.61 18.59
C VAL A 105 1.33 10.62 19.68
N ALA A 106 0.81 11.80 19.98
CA ALA A 106 -0.24 11.99 20.99
C ALA A 106 -1.63 11.76 20.39
N ILE A 107 -2.05 10.49 20.32
CA ILE A 107 -3.35 10.09 19.74
C ILE A 107 -4.53 10.68 20.53
N ASN A 108 -4.51 10.57 21.87
CA ASN A 108 -5.62 11.02 22.73
C ASN A 108 -5.80 12.54 22.72
N SER A 109 -4.71 13.30 22.55
CA SER A 109 -4.76 14.77 22.51
C SER A 109 -5.13 15.32 21.14
N ASN A 110 -4.99 14.52 20.08
CA ASN A 110 -5.24 14.94 18.71
C ASN A 110 -6.40 14.14 18.09
N LYS A 111 -7.61 14.70 18.19
CA LYS A 111 -8.83 14.11 17.64
C LYS A 111 -8.72 13.76 16.16
N ALA A 112 -8.05 14.59 15.36
CA ALA A 112 -7.90 14.35 13.92
C ALA A 112 -7.07 13.09 13.63
N VAL A 113 -6.03 12.84 14.42
CA VAL A 113 -5.21 11.62 14.31
C VAL A 113 -6.01 10.39 14.74
N PHE A 114 -6.73 10.48 15.86
CA PHE A 114 -7.60 9.39 16.33
C PHE A 114 -8.65 9.01 15.28
N ASP A 115 -9.43 10.00 14.81
CA ASP A 115 -10.48 9.77 13.81
C ASP A 115 -9.91 9.18 12.52
N SER A 116 -8.75 9.67 12.08
CA SER A 116 -8.10 9.18 10.85
C SER A 116 -7.54 7.77 11.01
N LEU A 117 -7.05 7.40 12.20
CA LEU A 117 -6.61 6.03 12.49
C LEU A 117 -7.79 5.07 12.53
N THR A 118 -8.89 5.44 13.19
CA THR A 118 -10.10 4.60 13.26
C THR A 118 -10.79 4.42 11.91
N ASN A 119 -10.68 5.40 11.01
CA ASN A 119 -11.22 5.31 9.64
C ASN A 119 -10.26 4.63 8.65
N ASN A 120 -9.03 4.29 9.06
CA ASN A 120 -8.03 3.75 8.15
C ASN A 120 -8.28 2.25 7.89
N PRO A 121 -8.28 1.78 6.62
CA PRO A 121 -8.48 0.36 6.31
C PRO A 121 -7.38 -0.56 6.85
N LYS A 122 -6.20 -0.03 7.17
CA LYS A 122 -5.04 -0.78 7.68
C LYS A 122 -4.96 -0.85 9.20
N VAL A 123 -5.89 -0.23 9.92
CA VAL A 123 -5.91 -0.19 11.38
C VAL A 123 -7.25 -0.70 11.88
N GLN A 124 -7.20 -1.54 12.90
CA GLN A 124 -8.37 -1.97 13.64
C GLN A 124 -8.32 -1.37 15.04
N PHE A 125 -9.45 -0.86 15.51
CA PHE A 125 -9.59 -0.31 16.85
C PHE A 125 -10.66 -1.06 17.64
N ASP A 126 -10.25 -1.71 18.72
CA ASP A 126 -11.12 -2.54 19.56
C ASP A 126 -11.75 -1.72 20.73
N GLY A 127 -11.84 -0.40 20.61
CA GLY A 127 -12.32 0.51 21.65
C GLY A 127 -11.26 0.92 22.69
N LYS A 128 -10.18 0.13 22.83
CA LYS A 128 -9.06 0.44 23.74
C LYS A 128 -7.68 0.34 23.08
N ARG A 129 -7.54 -0.56 22.10
CA ARG A 129 -6.26 -0.89 21.47
C ARG A 129 -6.36 -0.74 19.96
N PHE A 130 -5.24 -0.37 19.34
CA PHE A 130 -5.03 -0.31 17.91
C PHE A 130 -4.18 -1.49 17.48
N SER A 131 -4.63 -2.21 16.46
CA SER A 131 -3.92 -3.34 15.84
C SER A 131 -3.83 -3.13 14.33
N TYR A 132 -2.85 -3.79 13.70
CA TYR A 132 -2.72 -3.76 12.25
C TYR A 132 -3.78 -4.67 11.61
N LYS A 133 -4.42 -4.18 10.54
CA LYS A 133 -5.39 -4.94 9.75
C LYS A 133 -4.91 -5.05 8.30
N SER A 134 -4.62 -6.27 7.85
CA SER A 134 -4.36 -6.57 6.45
C SER A 134 -5.66 -6.62 5.64
N LYS A 135 -5.57 -6.64 4.31
CA LYS A 135 -6.76 -6.76 3.45
C LYS A 135 -7.45 -8.11 3.65
N HIS A 136 -6.65 -9.16 3.84
CA HIS A 136 -7.09 -10.50 4.19
C HIS A 136 -6.49 -10.90 5.53
N ASP A 137 -7.33 -11.26 6.51
CA ASP A 137 -6.86 -11.79 7.79
C ASP A 137 -6.41 -13.23 7.61
N LEU A 138 -5.13 -13.41 7.27
CA LEU A 138 -4.49 -14.70 7.08
C LEU A 138 -3.48 -14.94 8.19
N LYS A 139 -3.55 -16.11 8.81
CA LYS A 139 -2.65 -16.51 9.91
C LYS A 139 -1.60 -17.53 9.50
N GLY A 140 -1.72 -18.09 8.30
CA GLY A 140 -0.75 -19.05 7.78
C GLY A 140 -1.08 -19.60 6.40
N LYS A 141 -0.21 -20.53 5.96
CA LYS A 141 -0.18 -21.12 4.61
C LYS A 141 -1.49 -21.78 4.17
N ASP A 142 -2.17 -22.52 5.05
CA ASP A 142 -3.39 -23.25 4.68
C ASP A 142 -4.54 -22.30 4.34
N GLN A 143 -4.66 -21.21 5.12
CA GLN A 143 -5.65 -20.16 4.86
C GLN A 143 -5.33 -19.40 3.58
N LEU A 144 -4.05 -19.16 3.32
CA LEU A 144 -3.58 -18.56 2.07
C LEU A 144 -3.97 -19.42 0.86
N LEU A 145 -3.72 -20.74 0.92
CA LEU A 145 -4.08 -21.65 -0.16
C LEU A 145 -5.60 -21.72 -0.37
N HIS A 146 -6.38 -21.74 0.73
CA HIS A 146 -7.84 -21.70 0.65
C HIS A 146 -8.33 -20.39 -0.01
N LEU A 147 -7.71 -19.26 0.34
CA LEU A 147 -8.02 -17.97 -0.27
C LEU A 147 -7.73 -17.99 -1.77
N ILE A 148 -6.55 -18.42 -2.19
CA ILE A 148 -6.14 -18.48 -3.60
C ILE A 148 -7.13 -19.34 -4.42
N ARG A 149 -7.57 -20.48 -3.88
CA ARG A 149 -8.56 -21.36 -4.54
C ARG A 149 -9.93 -20.71 -4.73
N ARG A 150 -10.29 -19.74 -3.88
CA ARG A 150 -11.55 -18.99 -3.99
C ARG A 150 -11.50 -17.90 -5.05
N PHE A 151 -10.31 -17.48 -5.47
CA PHE A 151 -10.09 -16.46 -6.50
C PHE A 151 -9.54 -17.10 -7.78
N PRO A 152 -10.40 -17.70 -8.64
CA PRO A 152 -9.96 -18.30 -9.89
C PRO A 152 -9.37 -17.28 -10.86
N GLU A 153 -9.79 -16.01 -10.77
CA GLU A 153 -9.29 -14.87 -11.55
C GLU A 153 -7.87 -14.42 -11.14
N GLY A 154 -7.31 -15.02 -10.09
CA GLY A 154 -6.00 -14.66 -9.55
C GLY A 154 -6.07 -13.71 -8.36
N LEU A 155 -5.07 -13.80 -7.51
CA LEU A 155 -4.90 -13.01 -6.29
C LEU A 155 -3.62 -12.19 -6.38
N PRO A 156 -3.67 -10.85 -6.31
CA PRO A 156 -2.47 -10.02 -6.38
C PRO A 156 -1.62 -10.19 -5.11
N VAL A 157 -0.31 -10.42 -5.26
CA VAL A 157 0.62 -10.57 -4.12
C VAL A 157 0.62 -9.33 -3.23
N VAL A 158 0.43 -8.14 -3.81
CA VAL A 158 0.38 -6.86 -3.09
C VAL A 158 -0.72 -6.82 -2.02
N GLU A 159 -1.80 -7.57 -2.20
CA GLU A 159 -2.92 -7.62 -1.26
C GLU A 159 -2.70 -8.57 -0.08
N VAL A 160 -1.78 -9.51 -0.24
CA VAL A 160 -1.54 -10.60 0.72
C VAL A 160 -0.20 -10.42 1.43
N LYS A 161 0.79 -9.75 0.80
CA LYS A 161 2.15 -9.58 1.32
C LYS A 161 2.24 -9.00 2.73
N ASP A 162 1.21 -8.27 3.16
CA ASP A 162 1.14 -7.62 4.47
C ASP A 162 0.35 -8.42 5.52
N SER A 163 -0.18 -9.60 5.17
CA SER A 163 -1.05 -10.40 6.04
C SER A 163 -0.31 -10.98 7.22
N TYR A 164 0.83 -11.65 6.97
CA TYR A 164 1.70 -12.19 8.01
C TYR A 164 3.17 -12.22 7.53
N PRO A 165 4.16 -12.34 8.43
CA PRO A 165 5.57 -12.15 8.08
C PRO A 165 6.13 -13.13 7.04
N THR A 166 5.71 -14.39 7.07
CA THR A 166 6.24 -15.47 6.20
C THR A 166 5.43 -15.70 4.92
N VAL A 167 4.53 -14.77 4.54
CA VAL A 167 3.65 -14.92 3.37
C VAL A 167 4.44 -15.20 2.09
N LEU A 168 5.54 -14.47 1.86
CA LEU A 168 6.32 -14.59 0.63
C LEU A 168 6.99 -15.96 0.53
N ASP A 169 7.55 -16.45 1.65
CA ASP A 169 8.17 -17.76 1.72
C ASP A 169 7.13 -18.87 1.51
N ASP A 170 5.94 -18.71 2.10
CA ASP A 170 4.82 -19.65 1.92
C ASP A 170 4.30 -19.67 0.48
N LEU A 171 4.17 -18.50 -0.17
CA LEU A 171 3.82 -18.41 -1.58
C LEU A 171 4.85 -19.09 -2.47
N GLN A 172 6.14 -18.91 -2.17
CA GLN A 172 7.22 -19.57 -2.90
C GLN A 172 7.21 -21.09 -2.67
N ALA A 173 6.92 -21.54 -1.45
CA ALA A 173 6.74 -22.95 -1.13
C ALA A 173 5.51 -23.55 -1.86
N LEU A 174 4.41 -22.80 -1.97
CA LEU A 174 3.22 -23.21 -2.73
C LEU A 174 3.52 -23.31 -4.23
N LYS A 175 4.29 -22.37 -4.79
CA LYS A 175 4.80 -22.44 -6.16
C LYS A 175 5.69 -23.67 -6.37
N ALA A 176 6.63 -23.93 -5.46
CA ALA A 176 7.55 -25.08 -5.55
C ALA A 176 6.81 -26.42 -5.44
N SER A 177 5.76 -26.50 -4.61
CA SER A 177 4.88 -27.68 -4.52
C SER A 177 3.97 -27.87 -5.74
N GLY A 178 3.90 -26.85 -6.62
CA GLY A 178 3.03 -26.84 -7.79
C GLY A 178 1.56 -26.76 -7.44
N ASP A 179 1.19 -26.25 -6.25
CA ASP A 179 -0.21 -26.04 -5.86
C ASP A 179 -0.76 -24.72 -6.39
N VAL A 180 0.13 -23.84 -6.83
CA VAL A 180 -0.16 -22.47 -7.21
C VAL A 180 0.73 -22.04 -8.38
N TRP A 181 0.18 -21.28 -9.32
CA TRP A 181 0.92 -20.63 -10.40
C TRP A 181 1.24 -19.20 -9.98
N TRP A 182 2.51 -18.82 -10.06
CA TRP A 182 2.96 -17.46 -9.81
C TRP A 182 3.36 -16.83 -11.14
N LEU A 183 2.63 -15.80 -11.54
CA LEU A 183 2.88 -15.03 -12.76
C LEU A 183 3.35 -13.63 -12.39
N SER A 184 4.53 -13.26 -12.87
CA SER A 184 5.05 -11.90 -12.76
C SER A 184 4.70 -11.15 -14.03
N SER A 185 3.85 -10.12 -13.91
CA SER A 185 3.54 -9.26 -15.04
C SER A 185 4.75 -8.37 -15.35
N MET A 186 5.30 -8.49 -16.57
CA MET A 186 6.44 -7.68 -16.99
C MET A 186 6.12 -6.18 -17.05
N ASP A 187 4.85 -5.83 -17.22
CA ASP A 187 4.41 -4.45 -17.48
C ASP A 187 3.89 -3.74 -16.21
N SER A 188 3.28 -4.48 -15.28
CA SER A 188 2.60 -3.91 -14.10
C SER A 188 3.42 -3.96 -12.81
N GLN A 189 4.54 -4.69 -12.76
CA GLN A 189 5.25 -5.07 -11.52
C GLN A 189 4.37 -5.74 -10.46
N GLU A 190 3.12 -6.07 -10.78
CA GLU A 190 2.19 -6.74 -9.90
C GLU A 190 2.27 -8.25 -10.16
N ASP A 191 2.83 -8.95 -9.18
CA ASP A 191 2.80 -10.40 -9.16
C ASP A 191 1.38 -10.88 -8.85
N ILE A 192 0.88 -11.84 -9.63
CA ILE A 192 -0.44 -12.43 -9.47
C ILE A 192 -0.32 -13.94 -9.29
N VAL A 193 -1.10 -14.44 -8.35
CA VAL A 193 -1.07 -15.82 -7.87
C VAL A 193 -2.37 -16.52 -8.24
N TYR A 194 -2.29 -17.62 -8.98
CA TYR A 194 -3.45 -18.39 -9.44
C TYR A 194 -3.47 -19.79 -8.82
N PRO A 195 -4.66 -20.34 -8.51
CA PRO A 195 -4.75 -21.71 -8.04
C PRO A 195 -4.34 -22.71 -9.13
N ASN A 196 -3.53 -23.71 -8.78
CA ASN A 196 -3.34 -24.88 -9.64
C ASN A 196 -4.31 -25.99 -9.22
N ASP A 197 -5.09 -26.52 -10.17
CA ASP A 197 -5.90 -27.70 -9.89
C ASP A 197 -4.97 -28.94 -9.79
N PRO A 198 -5.00 -29.69 -8.67
CA PRO A 198 -4.22 -30.92 -8.54
C PRO A 198 -4.50 -31.95 -9.63
N LYS A 199 -5.68 -31.92 -10.29
CA LYS A 199 -6.00 -32.79 -11.42
C LYS A 199 -5.15 -32.52 -12.67
N SER A 200 -4.54 -31.33 -12.75
CA SER A 200 -3.78 -30.87 -13.91
C SER A 200 -2.27 -31.15 -13.79
N LYS A 201 -1.82 -31.87 -12.75
CA LYS A 201 -0.40 -32.23 -12.57
C LYS A 201 0.01 -33.35 -13.54
N ILE A 202 0.16 -33.02 -14.82
CA ILE A 202 0.68 -33.93 -15.86
C ILE A 202 2.19 -33.76 -15.93
N LYS A 203 2.94 -34.83 -15.67
CA LYS A 203 4.38 -34.87 -15.89
C LYS A 203 4.63 -35.22 -17.37
N VAL A 204 5.35 -34.35 -18.06
CA VAL A 204 5.72 -34.51 -19.48
C VAL A 204 7.24 -34.39 -19.56
N ASP A 205 7.87 -35.39 -20.15
CA ASP A 205 9.33 -35.45 -20.33
C ASP A 205 9.84 -34.31 -21.22
N ALA A 206 11.11 -33.95 -21.04
CA ALA A 206 11.73 -32.86 -21.78
C ALA A 206 11.73 -33.13 -23.30
N ASP A 207 12.02 -34.36 -23.69
CA ASP A 207 12.08 -34.78 -25.10
C ASP A 207 10.70 -34.67 -25.78
N LEU A 208 9.63 -35.04 -25.06
CA LEU A 208 8.26 -34.91 -25.58
C LEU A 208 7.84 -33.43 -25.70
N LYS A 209 8.28 -32.57 -24.78
CA LYS A 209 8.06 -31.12 -24.89
C LYS A 209 8.81 -30.52 -26.08
N GLN A 210 10.02 -31.01 -26.34
CA GLN A 210 10.82 -30.56 -27.47
C GLN A 210 10.19 -30.99 -28.80
N LEU A 211 9.83 -32.28 -28.91
CA LEU A 211 9.13 -32.81 -30.08
C LEU A 211 7.83 -32.03 -30.36
N TYR A 212 7.04 -31.74 -29.33
CA TYR A 212 5.82 -30.95 -29.48
C TYR A 212 6.07 -29.52 -30.00
N ARG A 213 7.19 -28.89 -29.61
CA ARG A 213 7.56 -27.55 -30.07
C ARG A 213 8.13 -27.54 -31.48
N GLU A 214 8.80 -28.62 -31.87
CA GLU A 214 9.39 -28.79 -33.21
C GLU A 214 8.36 -29.13 -34.27
N ILE A 215 7.22 -29.70 -33.90
CA ILE A 215 6.11 -29.94 -34.82
C ILE A 215 5.50 -28.61 -35.23
N GLU A 216 5.86 -28.14 -36.42
CA GLU A 216 5.23 -26.98 -37.05
C GLU A 216 3.85 -27.38 -37.60
N LEU A 217 2.80 -26.80 -37.04
CA LEU A 217 1.44 -26.95 -37.57
C LEU A 217 1.25 -26.05 -38.79
N PRO A 218 0.56 -26.52 -39.86
CA PRO A 218 0.18 -25.68 -40.97
C PRO A 218 -0.61 -24.45 -40.48
N ARG A 219 -0.24 -23.26 -40.98
CA ARG A 219 -0.90 -22.01 -40.56
C ARG A 219 -2.32 -21.90 -41.12
N ASP A 220 -2.55 -22.51 -42.28
CA ASP A 220 -3.84 -22.48 -42.96
C ASP A 220 -4.74 -23.64 -42.54
N MET A 221 -5.94 -23.32 -42.08
CA MET A 221 -6.92 -24.31 -41.62
C MET A 221 -7.34 -25.31 -42.72
N ILE A 222 -7.30 -24.91 -44.00
CA ILE A 222 -7.59 -25.81 -45.12
C ILE A 222 -6.56 -26.92 -45.20
N ASP A 223 -5.29 -26.60 -44.97
CA ASP A 223 -4.21 -27.58 -45.08
C ASP A 223 -4.21 -28.52 -43.87
N ILE A 224 -4.57 -28.02 -42.67
CA ILE A 224 -4.86 -28.87 -41.51
C ILE A 224 -6.01 -29.84 -41.82
N GLU A 225 -7.11 -29.37 -42.42
CA GLU A 225 -8.26 -30.23 -42.77
C GLU A 225 -7.90 -31.29 -43.81
N LYS A 226 -7.08 -30.94 -44.81
CA LYS A 226 -6.56 -31.90 -45.80
C LYS A 226 -5.65 -32.95 -45.17
N GLU A 227 -4.74 -32.55 -44.28
CA GLU A 227 -3.85 -33.49 -43.58
C GLU A 227 -4.61 -34.39 -42.62
N LEU A 228 -5.60 -33.86 -41.90
CA LEU A 228 -6.49 -34.66 -41.06
C LEU A 228 -7.25 -35.70 -41.89
N LEU A 229 -7.83 -35.31 -43.03
CA LEU A 229 -8.52 -36.23 -43.95
C LEU A 229 -7.57 -37.28 -44.55
N LYS A 230 -6.35 -36.88 -44.94
CA LYS A 230 -5.31 -37.80 -45.42
C LYS A 230 -4.94 -38.84 -44.36
N ASN A 231 -4.93 -38.44 -43.10
CA ASN A 231 -4.64 -39.30 -41.95
C ASN A 231 -5.90 -40.00 -41.39
N GLY A 232 -7.06 -39.89 -42.07
CA GLY A 232 -8.31 -40.58 -41.70
C GLY A 232 -9.09 -39.96 -40.54
N HIS A 233 -8.68 -38.80 -40.03
CA HIS A 233 -9.39 -38.06 -38.99
C HIS A 233 -10.44 -37.12 -39.60
N LYS A 234 -11.64 -37.10 -39.02
CA LYS A 234 -12.70 -36.17 -39.44
C LYS A 234 -12.39 -34.78 -38.91
N PRO A 235 -12.22 -33.76 -39.78
CA PRO A 235 -11.97 -32.41 -39.29
C PRO A 235 -13.18 -31.86 -38.55
N ALA A 236 -12.93 -31.13 -37.46
CA ALA A 236 -13.99 -30.53 -36.63
C ALA A 236 -14.69 -29.35 -37.33
N THR A 237 -14.07 -28.79 -38.36
CA THR A 237 -14.60 -27.68 -39.17
C THR A 237 -14.51 -28.06 -40.65
N ASP A 238 -15.42 -27.52 -41.47
CA ASP A 238 -15.33 -27.56 -42.93
C ASP A 238 -15.09 -26.12 -43.41
N THR A 239 -13.82 -25.72 -43.42
CA THR A 239 -13.41 -24.35 -43.77
C THR A 239 -13.76 -23.99 -45.20
N THR A 240 -13.78 -24.96 -46.10
CA THR A 240 -14.17 -24.77 -47.51
C THR A 240 -15.63 -24.33 -47.61
N LYS A 241 -16.54 -25.03 -46.92
CA LYS A 241 -17.95 -24.62 -46.85
C LYS A 241 -18.14 -23.30 -46.11
N ARG A 242 -17.37 -23.05 -45.05
CA ARG A 242 -17.44 -21.77 -44.30
C ARG A 242 -16.97 -20.57 -45.14
N ARG A 243 -15.86 -20.70 -45.88
CA ARG A 243 -15.33 -19.64 -46.76
C ARG A 243 -16.27 -19.41 -47.95
N ALA A 244 -16.83 -20.47 -48.53
CA ALA A 244 -17.86 -20.36 -49.57
C ALA A 244 -19.13 -19.66 -49.05
N ALA A 245 -19.62 -20.04 -47.87
CA ALA A 245 -20.76 -19.38 -47.24
C ALA A 245 -20.48 -17.91 -46.89
N ALA A 246 -19.28 -17.57 -46.42
CA ALA A 246 -18.88 -16.19 -46.12
C ALA A 246 -18.74 -15.31 -47.38
N GLN A 247 -18.31 -15.88 -48.50
CA GLN A 247 -18.30 -15.19 -49.80
C GLN A 247 -19.71 -15.00 -50.37
N ILE A 248 -20.59 -16.01 -50.23
CA ILE A 248 -22.00 -15.89 -50.62
C ILE A 248 -22.75 -14.91 -49.69
N HIS A 249 -22.35 -14.80 -48.42
CA HIS A 249 -22.95 -13.92 -47.41
C HIS A 249 -22.07 -12.69 -47.11
N GLY A 250 -21.35 -12.15 -48.11
CA GLY A 250 -20.65 -10.88 -47.99
C GLY A 250 -21.51 -9.85 -47.24
N GLN A 251 -21.06 -9.48 -46.05
CA GLN A 251 -21.67 -8.55 -45.08
C GLN A 251 -23.16 -8.23 -45.31
N ARG A 252 -24.07 -9.14 -44.95
CA ARG A 252 -25.40 -8.67 -44.56
C ARG A 252 -25.31 -8.17 -43.12
N PRO A 253 -25.56 -6.88 -42.84
CA PRO A 253 -25.68 -6.43 -41.46
C PRO A 253 -26.80 -7.25 -40.83
N LYS A 254 -26.54 -7.79 -39.63
CA LYS A 254 -27.57 -8.47 -38.82
C LYS A 254 -28.86 -7.66 -38.92
N PRO A 255 -30.02 -8.27 -39.24
CA PRO A 255 -31.26 -7.52 -39.26
C PRO A 255 -31.42 -6.93 -37.87
N LYS A 256 -31.28 -5.60 -37.76
CA LYS A 256 -31.67 -4.88 -36.55
C LYS A 256 -33.08 -5.36 -36.26
N ALA A 257 -33.28 -5.98 -35.10
CA ALA A 257 -34.61 -6.36 -34.65
C ALA A 257 -35.51 -5.16 -34.91
N LYS A 258 -36.49 -5.32 -35.80
CA LYS A 258 -37.44 -4.26 -36.12
C LYS A 258 -37.98 -3.80 -34.77
N LYS A 259 -37.62 -2.59 -34.33
CA LYS A 259 -38.30 -1.95 -33.21
C LYS A 259 -39.77 -1.99 -33.61
N LYS A 260 -40.57 -2.80 -32.91
CA LYS A 260 -42.02 -2.72 -33.02
C LYS A 260 -42.36 -1.25 -32.84
N GLN A 261 -43.08 -0.67 -33.80
CA GLN A 261 -43.61 0.68 -33.66
C GLN A 261 -44.34 0.71 -32.33
N LYS A 262 -43.89 1.57 -31.41
CA LYS A 262 -44.60 1.79 -30.16
C LYS A 262 -45.87 2.54 -30.55
N GLU A 263 -46.96 1.81 -30.76
CA GLU A 263 -48.28 2.40 -30.75
C GLU A 263 -48.44 3.17 -29.43
N ILE A 264 -48.73 4.46 -29.56
CA ILE A 264 -49.00 5.34 -28.43
C ILE A 264 -50.32 4.89 -27.83
N THR A 265 -50.27 3.98 -26.86
CA THR A 265 -51.46 3.59 -26.10
C THR A 265 -51.89 4.74 -25.20
N LYS A 266 -53.21 4.83 -24.92
CA LYS A 266 -53.89 5.89 -24.14
C LYS A 266 -53.32 6.20 -22.74
N ARG A 267 -52.31 5.44 -22.29
CA ARG A 267 -51.64 5.58 -21.00
C ARG A 267 -50.30 6.34 -21.07
N THR A 268 -49.84 6.69 -22.26
CA THR A 268 -48.57 7.40 -22.47
C THR A 268 -48.80 8.92 -22.34
N LYS A 269 -48.17 9.57 -21.35
CA LYS A 269 -48.29 11.01 -21.16
C LYS A 269 -47.55 11.76 -22.27
N LEU A 270 -48.30 12.36 -23.18
CA LEU A 270 -47.78 13.21 -24.26
C LEU A 270 -47.51 14.61 -23.72
N THR A 271 -46.27 15.08 -23.80
CA THR A 271 -45.91 16.43 -23.32
C THR A 271 -46.20 17.53 -24.35
N ASN A 272 -46.56 17.16 -25.59
CA ASN A 272 -46.79 18.08 -26.71
C ASN A 272 -48.20 17.90 -27.32
N ALA A 273 -49.25 17.98 -26.49
CA ALA A 273 -50.64 17.74 -26.91
C ALA A 273 -51.22 18.82 -27.86
N HIS A 274 -50.57 19.97 -28.01
CA HIS A 274 -51.04 21.11 -28.80
C HIS A 274 -50.59 21.07 -30.29
N LEU A 275 -49.84 20.03 -30.70
CA LEU A 275 -49.37 19.85 -32.08
C LEU A 275 -49.79 18.46 -32.60
N PRO A 276 -51.04 18.31 -33.07
CA PRO A 276 -51.56 17.01 -33.51
C PRO A 276 -50.88 16.48 -34.78
N GLU A 277 -50.39 17.37 -35.65
CA GLU A 277 -49.73 17.02 -36.92
C GLU A 277 -48.46 16.14 -36.76
N LEU A 278 -47.85 16.13 -35.57
CA LEU A 278 -46.70 15.28 -35.26
C LEU A 278 -47.05 13.80 -35.10
N PHE A 279 -48.34 13.47 -34.96
CA PHE A 279 -48.83 12.13 -34.62
C PHE A 279 -49.71 11.50 -35.70
N ASP A 280 -50.12 12.26 -36.71
CA ASP A 280 -50.87 11.74 -37.86
C ASP A 280 -49.90 11.28 -38.95
N LEU A 281 -49.88 9.97 -39.23
CA LEU A 281 -49.15 9.42 -40.37
C LEU A 281 -49.92 9.69 -41.67
N PRO A 282 -49.25 10.06 -42.77
CA PRO A 282 -49.90 10.19 -44.06
C PRO A 282 -50.51 8.85 -44.49
N ARG A 283 -51.76 8.88 -44.98
CA ARG A 283 -52.47 7.72 -45.54
C ARG A 283 -51.82 7.26 -46.84
#